data_AF-A0A7Y9F027-F1
#
_entry.id   AF-A0A7Y9F027-F1
#
_cell.length_a   1.000
_cell.length_b   1.000
_cell.length_c   1.000
_cell.angle_alpha   90.00
_cell.angle_beta   90.00
_cell.angle_gamma   90.00
#
_symmetry.space_group_name_H-M   'P 1'
#
loop_
_entity.id
_entity.type
_entity.pdbx_description
1 polymer ?
#
loop_
_entity_poly.entity_id
_entity_poly.type
_entity_poly.pdbx_seq_one_letter_code
_entity_poly.pdbx_strand_id
1 'polypeptide(L)'
;MSSHDPTSEAMGPTDDARRHEPERGPGLADQEAEPTVALQRVLRSVGEELAGRPEEEVLAELRRRLPEDSRPPEANLRAAATAIAEGRHEDGSR
;
A
#
# COMPACT_ATOMS: atom_id res chain seq x y z
N MET A 1 -11.08 -60.22 46.06
CA MET A 1 -9.75 -60.17 45.41
C MET A 1 -9.96 -59.46 44.08
N SER A 2 -10.23 -58.16 44.09
CA SER A 2 -9.25 -57.05 43.99
C SER A 2 -8.82 -56.81 42.53
N SER A 3 -9.71 -56.20 41.75
CA SER A 3 -9.37 -55.52 40.49
C SER A 3 -9.06 -54.07 40.82
N HIS A 4 -7.80 -53.67 40.61
CA HIS A 4 -7.33 -52.30 40.75
C HIS A 4 -7.83 -51.45 39.58
N ASP A 5 -8.36 -50.27 39.90
CA ASP A 5 -8.29 -49.07 39.07
C ASP A 5 -7.30 -48.13 39.78
N PRO A 6 -6.45 -47.39 39.05
CA PRO A 6 -6.76 -45.96 38.96
C PRO A 6 -6.33 -45.27 37.65
N THR A 7 -7.22 -44.40 37.20
CA THR A 7 -7.00 -43.13 36.49
C THR A 7 -5.71 -42.41 36.88
N SER A 8 -4.84 -42.11 35.90
CA SER A 8 -4.09 -40.84 35.73
C SER A 8 -2.92 -41.02 34.76
N GLU A 9 -3.04 -40.53 33.53
CA GLU A 9 -1.89 -39.91 32.86
C GLU A 9 -2.33 -38.58 32.24
N ALA A 10 -1.61 -37.54 32.66
CA ALA A 10 -1.85 -36.16 32.38
C ALA A 10 -1.01 -35.70 31.16
N MET A 11 -1.59 -34.76 30.42
CA MET A 11 -0.94 -33.69 29.65
C MET A 11 0.17 -34.03 28.65
N GLY A 12 -0.16 -33.85 27.37
CA GLY A 12 0.72 -33.24 26.38
C GLY A 12 -0.14 -32.51 25.33
N PRO A 13 -0.06 -31.17 25.18
CA PRO A 13 -0.75 -30.49 24.11
C PRO A 13 0.02 -30.79 22.83
N THR A 14 -0.50 -31.66 21.97
CA THR A 14 0.06 -31.80 20.62
C THR A 14 -0.46 -30.63 19.80
N ASP A 15 0.35 -29.58 19.86
CA ASP A 15 0.47 -28.48 18.92
C ASP A 15 0.56 -29.05 17.49
N ASP A 16 -0.59 -29.38 16.92
CA ASP A 16 -0.75 -29.57 15.48
C ASP A 16 -1.75 -28.52 15.00
N ALA A 17 -1.42 -27.28 15.35
CA ALA A 17 -1.74 -26.13 14.54
C ALA A 17 -1.14 -26.42 13.16
N ARG A 18 -1.92 -27.09 12.31
CA ARG A 18 -1.66 -27.19 10.88
C ARG A 18 -1.35 -25.77 10.44
N ARG A 19 -0.06 -25.53 10.23
CA ARG A 19 0.46 -24.32 9.63
C ARG A 19 -0.42 -24.07 8.43
N HIS A 20 -1.23 -23.03 8.52
CA HIS A 20 -1.45 -22.16 7.40
C HIS A 20 -0.06 -21.84 6.86
N GLU A 21 0.38 -22.59 5.86
CA GLU A 21 1.26 -22.00 4.86
C GLU A 21 0.32 -21.11 4.06
N PRO A 22 0.30 -19.78 4.27
CA PRO A 22 -0.17 -18.95 3.18
C PRO A 22 0.78 -19.28 2.04
N GLU A 23 0.28 -19.94 1.00
CA GLU A 23 0.93 -19.98 -0.29
C GLU A 23 1.30 -18.53 -0.62
N ARG A 24 2.54 -18.14 -0.34
CA ARG A 24 3.12 -16.92 -0.87
C ARG A 24 3.38 -17.22 -2.34
N GLY A 25 2.30 -17.36 -3.10
CA GLY A 25 2.35 -17.36 -4.55
C GLY A 25 3.04 -16.07 -4.98
N PRO A 26 4.12 -16.13 -5.77
CA PRO A 26 4.67 -14.95 -6.40
C PRO A 26 3.66 -14.53 -7.48
N GLY A 27 2.72 -13.64 -7.16
CA GLY A 27 1.64 -13.37 -8.11
C GLY A 27 0.78 -12.14 -7.89
N LEU A 28 1.08 -11.31 -6.89
CA LEU A 28 0.34 -10.06 -6.66
C LEU A 28 1.22 -8.80 -6.71
N ALA A 29 2.54 -8.93 -6.85
CA ALA A 29 3.46 -7.79 -6.88
C ALA A 29 3.83 -7.32 -8.30
N ASP A 30 3.69 -8.18 -9.33
CA ASP A 30 4.05 -7.85 -10.72
C ASP A 30 2.89 -7.24 -11.53
N GLN A 31 1.74 -7.01 -10.91
CA GLN A 31 0.54 -6.48 -11.58
C GLN A 31 -0.08 -5.28 -10.84
N GLU A 32 0.71 -4.51 -10.07
CA GLU A 32 0.36 -3.10 -9.93
C GLU A 32 0.33 -2.54 -11.35
N ALA A 33 -0.88 -2.39 -11.91
CA ALA A 33 -1.09 -2.08 -13.31
C ALA A 33 -0.15 -0.94 -13.72
N GLU A 34 0.62 -1.13 -14.79
CA GLU A 34 1.53 -0.12 -15.35
C GLU A 34 0.99 1.33 -15.28
N PRO A 35 -0.30 1.63 -15.55
CA PRO A 35 -0.86 2.98 -15.36
C PRO A 35 -0.79 3.52 -13.92
N THR A 36 -1.02 2.69 -12.90
CA THR A 36 -0.93 3.10 -11.49
C THR A 36 0.52 3.43 -11.10
N VAL A 37 1.48 2.64 -11.58
CA VAL A 37 2.92 2.89 -11.34
C VAL A 37 3.37 4.17 -12.06
N ALA A 38 2.92 4.39 -13.29
CA ALA A 38 3.20 5.61 -14.04
C ALA A 38 2.64 6.86 -13.34
N LEU A 39 1.39 6.80 -12.84
CA LEU A 39 0.75 7.86 -12.08
C LEU A 39 1.55 8.20 -10.80
N GLN A 40 1.89 7.19 -10.00
CA GLN A 40 2.67 7.40 -8.77
C GLN A 40 4.06 8.00 -9.06
N ARG A 41 4.72 7.58 -10.14
CA ARG A 41 6.01 8.14 -10.55
C ARG A 41 5.89 9.62 -10.92
N VAL A 42 4.83 10.00 -11.65
CA VAL A 42 4.57 11.40 -12.00
C VAL A 42 4.29 12.23 -10.73
N LEU A 43 3.43 11.75 -9.84
CA LEU A 43 3.11 12.44 -8.59
C LEU A 43 4.36 12.66 -7.72
N ARG A 44 5.24 11.66 -7.61
CA ARG A 44 6.50 11.76 -6.86
C ARG A 44 7.46 12.78 -7.48
N SER A 45 7.71 12.69 -8.79
CA SER A 45 8.60 13.63 -9.50
C SER A 45 8.10 15.06 -9.40
N VAL A 46 6.79 15.30 -9.57
CA VAL A 46 6.21 16.65 -9.40
C VAL A 46 6.27 17.11 -7.96
N GLY A 47 6.04 16.20 -7.01
CA GLY A 47 6.18 16.47 -5.57
C GLY A 47 7.59 16.93 -5.18
N GLU A 48 8.62 16.25 -5.67
CA GLU A 48 10.02 16.61 -5.40
C GLU A 48 10.43 17.93 -6.05
N GLU A 49 9.95 18.22 -7.27
CA GLU A 49 10.35 19.40 -8.03
C GLU A 49 9.58 20.68 -7.63
N LEU A 50 8.30 20.55 -7.29
CA LEU A 50 7.39 21.68 -7.10
C LEU A 50 6.82 21.78 -5.67
N ALA A 51 7.34 21.04 -4.70
CA ALA A 51 6.96 21.25 -3.30
C ALA A 51 7.15 22.72 -2.89
N GLY A 52 6.12 23.31 -2.25
CA GLY A 52 6.13 24.72 -1.84
C GLY A 52 5.86 25.73 -2.96
N ARG A 53 5.60 25.28 -4.20
CA ARG A 53 5.13 26.13 -5.30
C ARG A 53 3.60 26.35 -5.21
N PRO A 54 3.05 27.38 -5.87
CA PRO A 54 1.61 27.59 -5.94
C PRO A 54 0.85 26.36 -6.49
N GLU A 55 -0.31 26.05 -5.92
CA GLU A 55 -1.17 24.93 -6.36
C GLU A 55 -1.43 24.95 -7.87
N GLU A 56 -1.66 26.13 -8.45
CA GLU A 56 -1.94 26.27 -9.88
C GLU A 56 -0.76 25.83 -10.76
N GLU A 57 0.47 26.13 -10.33
CA GLU A 57 1.69 25.69 -11.02
C GLU A 57 1.85 24.17 -10.94
N VAL A 58 1.61 23.60 -9.75
CA VAL A 58 1.65 22.15 -9.52
C VAL A 58 0.59 21.43 -10.35
N LEU A 59 -0.65 21.94 -10.37
CA LEU A 59 -1.76 21.36 -11.12
C LEU A 59 -1.53 21.40 -12.62
N ALA A 60 -1.00 22.51 -13.15
CA ALA A 60 -0.62 22.62 -14.56
C ALA A 60 0.43 21.56 -14.93
N GLU A 61 1.42 21.35 -14.07
CA GLU A 61 2.49 20.39 -14.32
C GLU A 61 2.02 18.94 -14.21
N LEU A 62 1.15 18.61 -13.25
CA LEU A 62 0.50 17.30 -13.16
C LEU A 62 -0.27 16.99 -14.44
N ARG A 63 -1.09 17.93 -14.94
CA ARG A 63 -1.84 17.74 -16.19
C ARG A 63 -0.93 17.54 -17.40
N ARG A 64 0.24 18.19 -17.42
CA ARG A 64 1.22 18.09 -18.50
C ARG A 64 1.94 16.73 -18.51
N ARG A 65 2.26 16.17 -17.34
CA ARG A 65 3.07 14.94 -17.21
C ARG A 65 2.24 13.67 -17.10
N LEU A 66 0.96 13.77 -16.74
CA LEU A 66 0.12 12.60 -16.58
C LEU A 66 -0.26 11.97 -17.93
N PRO A 67 -0.27 10.62 -18.01
CA PRO A 67 -0.72 9.92 -19.21
C PRO A 67 -2.18 10.27 -19.52
N GLU A 68 -2.51 10.42 -20.81
CA GLU A 68 -3.89 10.71 -21.23
C GLU A 68 -4.88 9.62 -20.80
N ASP A 69 -4.43 8.36 -20.83
CA ASP A 69 -5.20 7.18 -20.40
C ASP A 69 -5.35 7.06 -18.88
N SER A 70 -4.59 7.85 -18.11
CA SER A 70 -4.57 7.80 -16.65
C SER A 70 -5.07 9.07 -15.99
N ARG A 71 -5.76 9.95 -16.74
CA ARG A 71 -6.29 11.23 -16.22
C ARG A 71 -7.24 10.97 -15.04
N PRO A 72 -6.80 11.22 -13.79
CA PRO A 72 -7.66 11.07 -12.63
C PRO A 72 -8.76 12.13 -12.67
N PRO A 73 -9.84 11.96 -11.89
CA PRO A 73 -10.81 13.02 -11.67
C PRO A 73 -10.13 14.34 -11.27
N GLU A 74 -10.60 15.47 -11.81
CA GLU A 74 -10.07 16.81 -11.54
C GLU A 74 -9.97 17.13 -10.04
N ALA A 75 -10.93 16.67 -9.24
CA ALA A 75 -10.91 16.84 -7.79
C ALA A 75 -9.70 16.15 -7.13
N ASN A 76 -9.31 14.97 -7.62
CA ASN A 76 -8.16 14.23 -7.11
C ASN A 76 -6.84 14.90 -7.52
N LEU A 77 -6.79 15.45 -8.74
CA LEU A 77 -5.63 16.23 -9.20
C LEU A 77 -5.43 17.50 -8.38
N ARG A 78 -6.52 18.21 -8.07
CA ARG A 78 -6.45 19.36 -7.17
C ARG A 78 -6.01 18.97 -5.77
N ALA A 79 -6.58 17.91 -5.20
CA ALA A 79 -6.16 17.43 -3.88
C ALA A 79 -4.67 17.07 -3.84
N ALA A 80 -4.15 16.39 -4.87
CA ALA A 80 -2.73 16.11 -5.00
C ALA A 80 -1.88 17.38 -5.17
N ALA A 81 -2.34 18.32 -5.99
CA ALA A 81 -1.66 19.60 -6.20
C ALA A 81 -1.59 20.42 -4.90
N THR A 82 -2.68 20.51 -4.14
CA THR A 82 -2.72 21.15 -2.83
C THR A 82 -1.75 20.47 -1.86
N ALA A 83 -1.77 19.14 -1.76
CA ALA A 83 -0.86 18.40 -0.87
C ALA A 83 0.62 18.64 -1.19
N ILE A 84 0.99 18.62 -2.49
CA ILE A 84 2.34 18.93 -2.96
C ILE A 84 2.71 20.40 -2.68
N ALA A 85 1.81 21.34 -3.02
CA ALA A 85 2.01 22.78 -2.81
C ALA A 85 2.24 23.10 -1.31
N GLU A 86 1.49 22.45 -0.43
CA GLU A 86 1.63 22.60 1.01
C GLU A 86 2.85 21.83 1.59
N GLY A 87 3.58 21.07 0.76
CA GLY A 87 4.69 20.25 1.21
C GLY A 87 4.25 19.12 2.14
N ARG A 88 2.95 18.78 2.17
CA ARG A 88 2.41 17.59 2.82
C ARG A 88 2.73 16.39 1.93
N HIS A 89 4.01 16.04 1.86
CA HIS A 89 4.36 14.68 1.50
C HIS A 89 3.78 13.82 2.63
N GLU A 90 2.91 12.89 2.28
CA GLU A 90 2.61 11.76 3.15
C GLU A 90 3.90 10.94 3.26
N ASP A 91 4.86 11.46 4.04
CA ASP A 91 6.00 10.69 4.48
C ASP A 91 5.38 9.56 5.30
N GLY A 92 5.30 8.38 4.67
CA GLY A 92 4.83 7.14 5.26
C GLY A 92 5.75 6.64 6.36
N SER A 93 6.12 7.53 7.28
CA SER A 93 6.88 7.27 8.49
C SER A 93 5.96 7.44 9.70
N ARG A 94 5.08 6.45 9.91
CA ARG A 94 5.01 5.67 11.17
C ARG A 94 3.85 4.69 11.20
#